data_AF-A0A3B1CF60-F1
#
_entry.id   AF-A0A3B1CF60-F1
#
_cell.length_a   1.000
_cell.length_b   1.000
_cell.length_c   1.000
_cell.angle_alpha   90.00
_cell.angle_beta   90.00
_cell.angle_gamma   90.00
#
_symmetry.space_group_name_H-M   'P 1'
#
loop_
_entity.id
_entity.type
_entity.pdbx_description
1 polymer ?
#
loop_
_entity_poly.entity_id
_entity_poly.type
_entity_poly.pdbx_seq_one_letter_code
_entity_poly.pdbx_strand_id
1 'polypeptide(L)'
;MITILDQEKYDLHLNKKSAGNYPVIYELLLSILLFGSIGAITWAIRGTAGWGGVDGTVIPGLMWGVLWYYLAYRKGTDARGVVLWLGLGIALGGELGYGQYVSWIRGIFYAGDKTIPIEPWLGYIWLILCGIGWAAPGGILLGWALGKRVSTKILAIRSLTLVILLVLLFGWSVIDWLGELLLKTESSFLFPNIDLGLYTADLGKHLSRTVYTNTQNIAVVVWWIAALLAAAWQRDKTTLVTGLILGVGFGLGFMQSALWTLGYASAPNYIDWWKMWELNSGFNLGLLYAVTFYWAIRNVDKTDQSNKIIADKTEVRTKYLEWRDTLFLAFGGFLLLFFVGFEYFFWTGLALSVFYFAAMILTTVGNSDSNSISEKRRNISLIYSIFFLVFLLFFGASERLGIVLDLYSLDEVSQYSWPINRILLFIPIAIVIISVAIFKMWQILRSKDYQSYKNNKHSKQALLVIDLMTVIGFIGALTIWPEKIGILYALFLVFAIYAFNRLEHRFDMVFQKNNWSR
;
A
#
# COMPACT_ATOMS: atom_id res chain seq x y z
N MET A 1 4.01 -13.47 7.78
CA MET A 1 4.66 -13.59 9.09
C MET A 1 6.09 -13.12 8.92
N ILE A 2 6.59 -12.28 9.83
CA ILE A 2 8.03 -12.01 9.90
C ILE A 2 8.72 -13.20 10.57
N THR A 3 9.67 -13.81 9.89
CA THR A 3 10.47 -14.93 10.43
C THR A 3 11.94 -14.59 10.40
N ILE A 4 12.77 -15.19 11.25
CA ILE A 4 14.22 -15.04 11.13
C ILE A 4 14.66 -15.75 9.85
N LEU A 5 15.36 -15.04 8.97
CA LEU A 5 15.86 -15.53 7.69
C LEU A 5 17.35 -15.89 7.76
N ASP A 6 18.08 -15.13 8.56
CA ASP A 6 19.52 -15.18 8.70
C ASP A 6 19.86 -14.93 10.17
N GLN A 7 20.17 -16.02 10.87
CA GLN A 7 20.39 -16.01 12.31
C GLN A 7 21.60 -15.15 12.69
N GLU A 8 22.68 -15.21 11.91
CA GLU A 8 23.89 -14.41 12.17
C GLU A 8 23.56 -12.91 12.09
N LYS A 9 22.88 -12.47 11.02
CA LYS A 9 22.47 -11.06 10.89
C LYS A 9 21.53 -10.60 11.99
N TYR A 10 20.61 -11.47 12.37
CA TYR A 10 19.63 -11.17 13.40
C TYR A 10 20.28 -11.05 14.79
N ASP A 11 21.19 -11.97 15.14
CA ASP A 11 21.97 -11.89 16.37
C ASP A 11 22.86 -10.63 16.38
N LEU A 12 23.44 -10.24 15.23
CA LEU A 12 24.17 -8.97 15.10
C LEU A 12 23.26 -7.76 15.35
N HIS A 13 22.02 -7.78 14.85
CA HIS A 13 21.03 -6.73 15.14
C HIS A 13 20.70 -6.67 16.64
N LEU A 14 20.47 -7.81 17.30
CA LEU A 14 20.20 -7.86 18.74
C LEU A 14 21.39 -7.38 19.58
N ASN A 15 22.61 -7.81 19.25
CA ASN A 15 23.82 -7.43 19.98
C ASN A 15 24.07 -5.92 19.94
N LYS A 16 23.85 -5.26 18.80
CA LYS A 16 23.94 -3.79 18.71
C LYS A 16 22.95 -3.09 19.62
N LYS A 17 21.71 -3.59 19.61
CA LYS A 17 20.62 -3.01 20.37
C LYS A 17 20.91 -3.09 21.86
N SER A 18 21.41 -4.25 22.33
CA SER A 18 21.79 -4.48 23.73
C SER A 18 23.01 -3.66 24.15
N ALA A 19 23.97 -3.43 23.24
CA ALA A 19 25.18 -2.68 23.54
C ALA A 19 24.98 -1.17 23.74
N GLY A 20 23.75 -0.64 23.59
CA GLY A 20 23.47 0.81 23.70
C GLY A 20 24.11 1.69 22.63
N ASN A 21 24.98 1.12 21.78
CA ASN A 21 25.70 1.79 20.71
C ASN A 21 24.82 2.22 19.51
N TYR A 22 23.50 2.03 19.62
CA TYR A 22 22.57 2.26 18.52
C TYR A 22 21.40 3.14 18.98
N PRO A 23 21.41 4.46 18.67
CA PRO A 23 20.29 5.33 18.97
C PRO A 23 19.10 4.91 18.12
N VAL A 24 18.20 4.08 18.68
CA VAL A 24 16.98 3.58 18.04
C VAL A 24 16.14 4.73 17.47
N ILE A 25 16.13 5.87 18.16
CA ILE A 25 15.47 7.09 17.72
C ILE A 25 16.04 7.58 16.38
N TYR A 26 17.37 7.58 16.21
CA TYR A 26 17.99 8.01 14.96
C TYR A 26 17.64 7.09 13.79
N GLU A 27 17.66 5.77 14.00
CA GLU A 27 17.25 4.81 12.97
C GLU A 27 15.77 5.00 12.58
N LEU A 28 14.91 5.21 13.58
CA LEU A 28 13.50 5.49 13.38
C LEU A 28 13.30 6.78 12.58
N LEU A 29 14.00 7.86 12.92
CA LEU A 29 13.93 9.13 12.20
C LEU A 29 14.37 8.99 10.74
N LEU A 30 15.45 8.22 10.47
CA LEU A 30 15.86 7.93 9.10
C LEU A 30 14.84 7.07 8.36
N SER A 31 14.22 6.09 9.02
CA SER A 31 13.16 5.30 8.40
C SER A 31 11.89 6.14 8.14
N ILE A 32 11.52 7.05 9.04
CA ILE A 32 10.44 8.02 8.82
C ILE A 32 10.76 8.91 7.63
N LEU A 33 11.99 9.44 7.54
CA LEU A 33 12.40 10.28 6.42
C LEU A 33 12.38 9.50 5.10
N LEU A 34 12.86 8.24 5.10
CA LEU A 34 12.84 7.37 3.92
C LEU A 34 11.42 7.03 3.48
N PHE A 35 10.60 6.45 4.36
CA PHE A 35 9.24 6.04 4.04
C PHE A 35 8.35 7.24 3.73
N GLY A 36 8.47 8.32 4.50
CA GLY A 36 7.73 9.55 4.28
C GLY A 36 8.09 10.19 2.94
N SER A 37 9.37 10.32 2.61
CA SER A 37 9.77 10.97 1.35
C SER A 37 9.40 10.14 0.12
N ILE A 38 9.60 8.82 0.17
CA ILE A 38 9.15 7.93 -0.91
C ILE A 38 7.62 7.91 -1.00
N GLY A 39 6.95 7.96 0.14
CA GLY A 39 5.50 8.11 0.23
C GLY A 39 5.01 9.35 -0.48
N ALA A 40 5.61 10.50 -0.17
CA ALA A 40 5.28 11.78 -0.80
C ALA A 40 5.44 11.70 -2.33
N ILE A 41 6.58 11.20 -2.80
CA ILE A 41 6.89 11.04 -4.23
C ILE A 41 5.86 10.15 -4.94
N THR A 42 5.59 8.97 -4.39
CA THR A 42 4.71 7.97 -5.03
C THR A 42 3.23 8.36 -4.96
N TRP A 43 2.81 9.05 -3.91
CA TRP A 43 1.48 9.68 -3.86
C TRP A 43 1.34 10.85 -4.84
N ALA A 44 2.37 11.69 -4.97
CA ALA A 44 2.35 12.78 -5.96
C ALA A 44 2.22 12.22 -7.39
N ILE A 45 2.91 11.12 -7.71
CA ILE A 45 2.73 10.40 -8.98
C ILE A 45 1.28 9.93 -9.13
N ARG A 46 0.70 9.31 -8.09
CA ARG A 46 -0.71 8.89 -8.09
C ARG A 46 -1.68 10.05 -8.32
N GLY A 47 -1.35 11.26 -7.87
CA GLY A 47 -2.13 12.47 -8.11
C GLY A 47 -1.93 13.10 -9.50
N THR A 48 -1.16 12.49 -10.40
CA THR A 48 -1.00 12.93 -11.81
C THR A 48 -1.91 12.12 -12.74
N ALA A 49 -2.17 12.66 -13.94
CA ALA A 49 -2.88 11.89 -14.96
C ALA A 49 -2.09 10.62 -15.34
N GLY A 50 -2.82 9.57 -15.70
CA GLY A 50 -2.29 8.22 -15.91
C GLY A 50 -2.46 7.26 -14.73
N TRP A 51 -2.81 7.75 -13.53
CA TRP A 51 -3.10 6.95 -12.34
C TRP A 51 -4.29 7.52 -11.56
N GLY A 52 -5.21 6.67 -11.10
CA GLY A 52 -6.42 7.11 -10.39
C GLY A 52 -6.73 6.22 -9.20
N GLY A 53 -7.82 6.52 -8.51
CA GLY A 53 -8.30 5.87 -7.27
C GLY A 53 -7.48 4.67 -6.77
N VAL A 54 -7.92 3.48 -7.15
CA VAL A 54 -7.35 2.20 -6.69
C VAL A 54 -6.02 1.87 -7.34
N ASP A 55 -5.85 2.07 -8.65
CA ASP A 55 -4.63 1.65 -9.37
C ASP A 55 -3.40 2.50 -9.01
N GLY A 56 -3.60 3.79 -8.82
CA GLY A 56 -2.55 4.71 -8.39
C GLY A 56 -2.10 4.45 -6.96
N THR A 57 -2.99 4.02 -6.07
CA THR A 57 -2.66 3.77 -4.66
C THR A 57 -1.89 2.45 -4.43
N VAL A 58 -1.89 1.55 -5.42
CA VAL A 58 -1.03 0.35 -5.43
C VAL A 58 0.45 0.72 -5.41
N ILE A 59 0.85 1.74 -6.19
CA ILE A 59 2.26 2.15 -6.37
C ILE A 59 2.94 2.50 -5.04
N PRO A 60 2.44 3.47 -4.24
CA PRO A 60 3.03 3.78 -2.94
C PRO A 60 3.03 2.57 -2.01
N GLY A 61 1.95 1.77 -2.00
CA GLY A 61 1.87 0.57 -1.17
C GLY A 61 2.90 -0.50 -1.53
N LEU A 62 3.09 -0.84 -2.80
CA LEU A 62 4.11 -1.80 -3.20
C LEU A 62 5.51 -1.26 -2.91
N MET A 63 5.75 0.03 -3.11
CA MET A 63 7.05 0.64 -2.84
C MET A 63 7.39 0.64 -1.34
N TRP A 64 6.45 1.02 -0.46
CA TRP A 64 6.62 0.85 0.99
C TRP A 64 6.83 -0.60 1.38
N GLY A 65 6.14 -1.53 0.74
CA GLY A 65 6.35 -2.96 0.89
C GLY A 65 7.78 -3.40 0.57
N VAL A 66 8.35 -2.92 -0.55
CA VAL A 66 9.74 -3.22 -0.95
C VAL A 66 10.73 -2.67 0.06
N LEU A 67 10.55 -1.43 0.52
CA LEU A 67 11.38 -0.83 1.57
C LEU A 67 11.29 -1.60 2.89
N TRP A 68 10.07 -1.99 3.28
CA TRP A 68 9.83 -2.81 4.47
C TRP A 68 10.58 -4.14 4.37
N TYR A 69 10.46 -4.84 3.24
CA TYR A 69 11.19 -6.07 2.97
C TYR A 69 12.70 -5.86 3.09
N TYR A 70 13.22 -4.82 2.44
CA TYR A 70 14.65 -4.53 2.45
C TYR A 70 15.18 -4.25 3.86
N LEU A 71 14.53 -3.38 4.63
CA LEU A 71 14.96 -3.10 6.01
C LEU A 71 14.84 -4.32 6.93
N ALA A 72 13.77 -5.11 6.79
CA ALA A 72 13.60 -6.37 7.51
C ALA A 72 14.75 -7.34 7.20
N TYR A 73 15.10 -7.45 5.92
CA TYR A 73 16.18 -8.29 5.44
C TYR A 73 17.55 -7.87 5.99
N ARG A 74 17.85 -6.57 6.04
CA ARG A 74 19.10 -6.04 6.63
C ARG A 74 19.20 -6.34 8.13
N LYS A 75 18.07 -6.54 8.80
CA LYS A 75 17.98 -7.02 10.19
C LYS A 75 17.94 -8.54 10.33
N GLY A 76 18.13 -9.32 9.26
CA GLY A 76 18.12 -10.78 9.29
C GLY A 76 16.73 -11.41 9.36
N THR A 77 15.67 -10.64 9.10
CA THR A 77 14.28 -11.11 9.11
C THR A 77 13.67 -11.17 7.71
N ASP A 78 12.73 -12.08 7.49
CA ASP A 78 12.00 -12.24 6.23
C ASP A 78 10.66 -11.53 6.29
N ALA A 79 10.47 -10.54 5.43
CA ALA A 79 9.20 -9.86 5.24
C ALA A 79 8.73 -9.87 3.77
N ARG A 80 9.21 -10.83 2.94
CA ARG A 80 8.83 -10.90 1.51
C ARG A 80 7.33 -10.98 1.28
N GLY A 81 6.62 -11.68 2.16
CA GLY A 81 5.18 -11.77 2.09
C GLY A 81 4.46 -10.44 2.31
N VAL A 82 5.07 -9.44 2.96
CA VAL A 82 4.41 -8.17 3.27
C VAL A 82 4.16 -7.33 2.02
N VAL A 83 5.04 -7.42 1.01
CA VAL A 83 5.06 -6.47 -0.11
C VAL A 83 3.71 -6.39 -0.84
N LEU A 84 3.19 -7.55 -1.27
CA LEU A 84 1.92 -7.60 -2.00
C LEU A 84 0.74 -7.18 -1.13
N TRP A 85 0.66 -7.67 0.10
CA TRP A 85 -0.47 -7.38 1.01
C TRP A 85 -0.54 -5.90 1.39
N LEU A 86 0.62 -5.25 1.57
CA LEU A 86 0.68 -3.82 1.83
C LEU A 86 0.24 -3.03 0.59
N GLY A 87 0.75 -3.39 -0.59
CA GLY A 87 0.33 -2.80 -1.87
C GLY A 87 -1.16 -2.86 -2.12
N LEU A 88 -1.72 -4.07 -2.10
CA LEU A 88 -3.13 -4.30 -2.39
C LEU A 88 -4.04 -3.78 -1.28
N GLY A 89 -3.61 -3.83 -0.01
CA GLY A 89 -4.43 -3.34 1.09
C GLY A 89 -4.65 -1.83 1.07
N ILE A 90 -3.64 -1.04 0.72
CA ILE A 90 -3.82 0.40 0.54
C ILE A 90 -4.67 0.68 -0.70
N ALA A 91 -4.49 -0.10 -1.77
CA ALA A 91 -5.21 0.08 -3.02
C ALA A 91 -6.74 0.07 -2.81
N LEU A 92 -7.24 -0.82 -1.96
CA LEU A 92 -8.67 -0.88 -1.60
C LEU A 92 -9.21 0.43 -1.02
N GLY A 93 -8.37 1.19 -0.31
CA GLY A 93 -8.75 2.49 0.23
C GLY A 93 -8.85 3.59 -0.82
N GLY A 94 -8.16 3.44 -1.96
CA GLY A 94 -8.13 4.42 -3.05
C GLY A 94 -9.47 4.60 -3.77
N GLU A 95 -10.43 3.71 -3.54
CA GLU A 95 -11.80 3.79 -4.07
C GLU A 95 -12.62 4.91 -3.41
N LEU A 96 -12.25 5.32 -2.19
CA LEU A 96 -13.07 6.22 -1.40
C LEU A 96 -12.92 7.68 -1.85
N GLY A 97 -14.05 8.28 -2.25
CA GLY A 97 -14.12 9.69 -2.59
C GLY A 97 -13.98 10.61 -1.37
N TYR A 98 -13.36 11.78 -1.57
CA TYR A 98 -13.23 12.80 -0.52
C TYR A 98 -13.36 14.25 -1.01
N GLY A 99 -13.33 14.49 -2.32
CA GLY A 99 -13.17 15.85 -2.88
C GLY A 99 -14.24 16.86 -2.44
N GLN A 100 -15.45 16.41 -2.12
CA GLN A 100 -16.52 17.28 -1.63
C GLN A 100 -16.22 17.85 -0.23
N TYR A 101 -15.51 17.12 0.62
CA TYR A 101 -15.22 17.55 2.00
C TYR A 101 -14.26 18.75 2.02
N VAL A 102 -13.49 18.95 0.95
CA VAL A 102 -12.62 20.11 0.75
C VAL A 102 -13.42 21.41 0.61
N SER A 103 -14.61 21.38 -0.02
CA SER A 103 -15.46 22.56 -0.02
C SER A 103 -16.13 22.76 1.34
N TRP A 104 -16.41 21.68 2.07
CA TRP A 104 -17.08 21.76 3.37
C TRP A 104 -16.22 22.45 4.42
N ILE A 105 -14.90 22.18 4.46
CA ILE A 105 -13.98 22.91 5.35
C ILE A 105 -13.86 24.41 5.01
N ARG A 106 -14.31 24.82 3.83
CA ARG A 106 -14.43 26.23 3.42
C ARG A 106 -15.83 26.81 3.69
N GLY A 107 -16.72 26.04 4.31
CA GLY A 107 -18.11 26.43 4.59
C GLY A 107 -19.05 26.35 3.38
N ILE A 108 -18.66 25.62 2.34
CA ILE A 108 -19.37 25.57 1.04
C ILE A 108 -19.92 24.17 0.78
N PHE A 109 -21.25 24.05 0.68
CA PHE A 109 -21.95 22.83 0.27
C PHE A 109 -22.62 23.03 -1.10
N TYR A 110 -22.25 22.20 -2.07
CA TYR A 110 -22.82 22.24 -3.42
C TYR A 110 -24.05 21.32 -3.53
N ALA A 111 -25.22 21.92 -3.78
CA ALA A 111 -26.51 21.24 -3.92
C ALA A 111 -27.07 21.49 -5.34
N GLY A 112 -26.51 20.79 -6.33
CA GLY A 112 -26.78 21.08 -7.74
C GLY A 112 -26.17 22.42 -8.14
N ASP A 113 -26.98 23.30 -8.72
CA ASP A 113 -26.55 24.66 -9.13
C ASP A 113 -26.51 25.66 -7.96
N LYS A 114 -26.93 25.24 -6.76
CA LYS A 114 -26.96 26.10 -5.57
C LYS A 114 -25.76 25.82 -4.67
N THR A 115 -25.24 26.89 -4.08
CA THR A 115 -24.29 26.83 -2.98
C THR A 115 -25.02 27.17 -1.68
N ILE A 116 -24.89 26.30 -0.68
CA ILE A 116 -25.53 26.42 0.62
C ILE A 116 -24.41 26.48 1.68
N PRO A 117 -24.54 27.28 2.75
CA PRO A 117 -23.60 27.23 3.86
C PRO A 117 -23.59 25.85 4.53
N ILE A 118 -22.43 25.46 5.04
CA ILE A 118 -22.26 24.28 5.90
C ILE A 118 -21.24 24.62 6.99
N GLU A 119 -21.41 24.00 8.16
CA GLU A 119 -20.45 24.14 9.23
C GLU A 119 -19.08 23.51 8.87
N PRO A 120 -17.96 24.27 8.89
CA PRO A 120 -16.65 23.76 8.47
C PRO A 120 -16.16 22.52 9.23
N TRP A 121 -16.53 22.37 10.51
CA TRP A 121 -16.14 21.22 11.34
C TRP A 121 -16.63 19.88 10.78
N LEU A 122 -17.76 19.86 10.06
CA LEU A 122 -18.25 18.66 9.39
C LEU A 122 -17.26 18.19 8.32
N GLY A 123 -16.70 19.11 7.53
CA GLY A 123 -15.68 18.79 6.54
C GLY A 123 -14.44 18.13 7.17
N TYR A 124 -13.98 18.65 8.32
CA TYR A 124 -12.83 18.08 9.02
C TYR A 124 -13.09 16.67 9.54
N ILE A 125 -14.27 16.40 10.13
CA ILE A 125 -14.61 15.06 10.61
C ILE A 125 -14.72 14.08 9.44
N TRP A 126 -15.37 14.47 8.34
CA TRP A 126 -15.51 13.62 7.18
C TRP A 126 -14.16 13.31 6.50
N LEU A 127 -13.22 14.24 6.51
CA LEU A 127 -11.84 13.97 6.10
C LEU A 127 -11.13 12.98 7.03
N ILE A 128 -11.39 13.00 8.34
CA ILE A 128 -10.87 11.97 9.27
C ILE A 128 -11.46 10.60 8.94
N LEU A 129 -12.79 10.51 8.78
CA LEU A 129 -13.47 9.26 8.45
C LEU A 129 -12.97 8.70 7.10
N CYS A 130 -12.79 9.58 6.12
CA CYS A 130 -12.24 9.18 4.83
C CYS A 130 -10.79 8.71 4.94
N GLY A 131 -9.92 9.44 5.65
CA GLY A 131 -8.56 8.99 5.90
C GLY A 131 -8.50 7.64 6.62
N ILE A 132 -9.40 7.39 7.58
CA ILE A 132 -9.55 6.05 8.19
C ILE A 132 -9.88 5.03 7.10
N GLY A 133 -10.91 5.29 6.29
CA GLY A 133 -11.31 4.39 5.21
C GLY A 133 -10.19 4.08 4.21
N TRP A 134 -9.31 5.04 3.93
CA TRP A 134 -8.17 4.86 3.02
C TRP A 134 -7.07 3.95 3.60
N ALA A 135 -6.65 4.16 4.85
CA ALA A 135 -5.52 3.41 5.43
C ALA A 135 -5.92 2.17 6.23
N ALA A 136 -7.15 2.11 6.76
CA ALA A 136 -7.60 1.00 7.59
C ALA A 136 -7.55 -0.36 6.88
N PRO A 137 -8.02 -0.52 5.63
CA PRO A 137 -7.88 -1.78 4.89
C PRO A 137 -6.42 -2.24 4.82
N GLY A 138 -5.50 -1.32 4.46
CA GLY A 138 -4.06 -1.56 4.45
C GLY A 138 -3.52 -2.00 5.80
N GLY A 139 -3.94 -1.36 6.90
CA GLY A 139 -3.51 -1.71 8.24
C GLY A 139 -4.03 -3.06 8.74
N ILE A 140 -5.26 -3.42 8.41
CA ILE A 140 -5.84 -4.74 8.75
C ILE A 140 -5.14 -5.85 7.96
N LEU A 141 -4.98 -5.69 6.63
CA LEU A 141 -4.31 -6.69 5.80
C LEU A 141 -2.82 -6.84 6.15
N LEU A 142 -2.14 -5.73 6.45
CA LEU A 142 -0.77 -5.76 6.97
C LEU A 142 -0.71 -6.54 8.30
N GLY A 143 -1.66 -6.31 9.19
CA GLY A 143 -1.81 -7.07 10.43
C GLY A 143 -1.94 -8.58 10.19
N TRP A 144 -2.77 -8.98 9.23
CA TRP A 144 -2.92 -10.38 8.85
C TRP A 144 -1.64 -10.96 8.25
N ALA A 145 -0.94 -10.18 7.42
CA ALA A 145 0.32 -10.56 6.79
C ALA A 145 1.46 -10.66 7.81
N LEU A 146 1.46 -9.84 8.87
CA LEU A 146 2.47 -9.86 9.93
C LEU A 146 2.18 -10.92 11.00
N GLY A 147 0.90 -11.23 11.23
CA GLY A 147 0.42 -12.15 12.25
C GLY A 147 1.04 -13.55 12.17
N LYS A 148 0.93 -14.28 13.30
CA LYS A 148 1.33 -15.68 13.37
C LYS A 148 0.44 -16.55 12.48
N ARG A 149 0.84 -17.80 12.23
CA ARG A 149 -0.05 -18.76 11.54
C ARG A 149 -1.31 -18.89 12.37
N VAL A 150 -2.43 -18.90 11.66
CA VAL A 150 -3.75 -18.91 12.27
C VAL A 150 -4.45 -20.22 11.98
N SER A 151 -5.38 -20.59 12.87
CA SER A 151 -6.26 -21.74 12.65
C SER A 151 -7.17 -21.51 11.44
N THR A 152 -7.71 -22.60 10.88
CA THR A 152 -8.66 -22.52 9.75
C THR A 152 -9.88 -21.66 10.08
N LYS A 153 -10.34 -21.67 11.34
CA LYS A 153 -11.44 -20.81 11.81
C LYS A 153 -11.12 -19.33 11.70
N ILE A 154 -9.94 -18.92 12.18
CA ILE A 154 -9.49 -17.52 12.09
C ILE A 154 -9.30 -17.12 10.63
N LEU A 155 -8.73 -18.01 9.81
CA LEU A 155 -8.59 -17.76 8.38
C LEU A 155 -9.93 -17.53 7.69
N ALA A 156 -10.94 -18.36 7.99
CA ALA A 156 -12.29 -18.20 7.45
C ALA A 156 -12.92 -16.86 7.85
N ILE A 157 -12.73 -16.42 9.11
CA ILE A 157 -13.21 -15.10 9.56
C ILE A 157 -12.52 -13.99 8.78
N ARG A 158 -11.20 -14.04 8.62
CA ARG A 158 -10.45 -13.04 7.83
C ARG A 158 -10.92 -13.01 6.37
N SER A 159 -11.12 -14.17 5.75
CA SER A 159 -11.67 -14.27 4.39
C SER A 159 -13.06 -13.64 4.30
N LEU A 160 -13.95 -13.94 5.24
CA LEU A 160 -15.29 -13.37 5.28
C LEU A 160 -15.24 -11.84 5.46
N THR A 161 -14.42 -11.36 6.40
CA THR A 161 -14.19 -9.92 6.61
C THR A 161 -13.67 -9.25 5.34
N LEU A 162 -12.75 -9.89 4.59
CA LEU A 162 -12.28 -9.36 3.32
C LEU A 162 -13.38 -9.33 2.25
N VAL A 163 -14.15 -10.41 2.11
CA VAL A 163 -15.27 -10.45 1.15
C VAL A 163 -16.29 -9.37 1.45
N ILE A 164 -16.63 -9.15 2.73
CA ILE A 164 -17.52 -8.06 3.14
C ILE A 164 -16.93 -6.71 2.72
N LEU A 165 -15.65 -6.46 2.94
CA LEU A 165 -15.00 -5.21 2.48
C LEU A 165 -15.15 -5.02 0.97
N LEU A 166 -14.85 -6.06 0.19
CA LEU A 166 -14.92 -6.00 -1.27
C LEU A 166 -16.35 -5.71 -1.75
N VAL A 167 -17.36 -6.31 -1.10
CA VAL A 167 -18.77 -6.01 -1.38
C VAL A 167 -19.12 -4.56 -1.03
N LEU A 168 -18.62 -4.03 0.08
CA LEU A 168 -18.87 -2.63 0.46
C LEU A 168 -18.16 -1.63 -0.46
N LEU A 169 -16.98 -1.97 -0.99
CA LEU A 169 -16.26 -1.09 -1.88
C LEU A 169 -16.82 -1.12 -3.31
N PHE A 170 -17.07 -2.31 -3.85
CA PHE A 170 -17.37 -2.51 -5.27
C PHE A 170 -18.82 -2.92 -5.56
N GLY A 171 -19.63 -3.18 -4.53
CA GLY A 171 -21.04 -3.54 -4.67
C GLY A 171 -21.93 -2.29 -4.70
N TRP A 172 -22.03 -1.63 -5.86
CA TRP A 172 -22.79 -0.37 -6.00
C TRP A 172 -24.22 -0.48 -5.46
N SER A 173 -24.96 -1.54 -5.79
CA SER A 173 -26.32 -1.75 -5.29
C SER A 173 -26.40 -1.87 -3.76
N VAL A 174 -25.34 -2.35 -3.10
CA VAL A 174 -25.29 -2.43 -1.63
C VAL A 174 -25.09 -1.04 -1.04
N ILE A 175 -24.23 -0.22 -1.65
CA ILE A 175 -24.02 1.16 -1.21
C ILE A 175 -25.26 2.02 -1.46
N ASP A 176 -25.93 1.87 -2.60
CA ASP A 176 -27.17 2.60 -2.88
C ASP A 176 -28.26 2.22 -1.86
N TRP A 177 -28.46 0.92 -1.61
CA TRP A 177 -29.39 0.43 -0.60
C TRP A 177 -29.06 0.94 0.81
N LEU A 178 -27.78 0.93 1.20
CA LEU A 178 -27.35 1.49 2.49
C LEU A 178 -27.58 3.00 2.55
N GLY A 179 -27.38 3.72 1.44
CA GLY A 179 -27.58 5.16 1.36
C GLY A 179 -29.04 5.54 1.58
N GLU A 180 -29.96 4.82 0.91
CA GLU A 180 -31.40 4.97 1.14
C GLU A 180 -31.80 4.67 2.59
N LEU A 181 -31.19 3.65 3.22
CA LEU A 181 -31.46 3.32 4.61
C LEU A 181 -30.94 4.42 5.55
N LEU A 182 -29.74 4.94 5.31
CA LEU A 182 -29.15 6.00 6.11
C LEU A 182 -29.91 7.32 5.95
N LEU A 183 -30.44 7.63 4.76
CA LEU A 183 -31.25 8.84 4.55
C LEU A 183 -32.50 8.87 5.44
N LYS A 184 -33.10 7.70 5.72
CA LYS A 184 -34.25 7.57 6.64
C LYS A 184 -33.92 7.92 8.09
N THR A 185 -32.64 8.02 8.45
CA THR A 185 -32.24 8.44 9.80
C THR A 185 -32.34 9.95 10.01
N GLU A 186 -32.53 10.73 8.94
CA GLU A 186 -32.60 12.20 8.95
C GLU A 186 -31.39 12.86 9.68
N SER A 187 -30.25 12.17 9.68
CA SER A 187 -29.06 12.64 10.38
C SER A 187 -28.37 13.77 9.60
N SER A 188 -28.45 14.99 10.11
CA SER A 188 -27.74 16.16 9.56
C SER A 188 -26.22 16.03 9.58
N PHE A 189 -25.68 15.15 10.43
CA PHE A 189 -24.27 14.77 10.42
C PHE A 189 -23.92 13.93 9.19
N LEU A 190 -24.79 12.97 8.85
CA LEU A 190 -24.58 12.10 7.69
C LEU A 190 -24.88 12.81 6.38
N PHE A 191 -25.91 13.63 6.35
CA PHE A 191 -26.37 14.34 5.16
C PHE A 191 -26.64 15.80 5.53
N PRO A 192 -25.68 16.70 5.30
CA PRO A 192 -25.81 18.10 5.66
C PRO A 192 -27.05 18.75 5.02
N ASN A 193 -27.74 19.60 5.77
CA ASN A 193 -28.94 20.31 5.32
C ASN A 193 -30.11 19.39 4.89
N ILE A 194 -30.21 18.18 5.47
CA ILE A 194 -31.29 17.23 5.16
C ILE A 194 -32.68 17.78 5.49
N ASP A 195 -32.77 18.66 6.49
CA ASP A 195 -33.97 19.38 6.91
C ASP A 195 -34.53 20.32 5.83
N LEU A 196 -33.72 20.72 4.85
CA LEU A 196 -34.16 21.51 3.69
C LEU A 196 -34.85 20.66 2.61
N GLY A 197 -35.01 19.35 2.83
CA GLY A 197 -35.65 18.45 1.87
C GLY A 197 -34.83 18.21 0.59
N LEU A 198 -33.51 18.45 0.62
CA LEU A 198 -32.64 18.33 -0.56
C LEU A 198 -32.57 16.89 -1.10
N TYR A 199 -32.83 15.91 -0.25
CA TYR A 199 -32.61 14.48 -0.54
C TYR A 199 -33.88 13.69 -0.85
N THR A 200 -35.04 14.34 -0.99
CA THR A 200 -36.35 13.67 -1.13
C THR A 200 -36.83 13.51 -2.58
N ALA A 201 -36.17 14.17 -3.54
CA ALA A 201 -36.48 14.12 -4.97
C ALA A 201 -35.36 13.42 -5.76
N ASP A 202 -35.49 13.37 -7.10
CA ASP A 202 -34.43 12.90 -7.99
C ASP A 202 -33.13 13.65 -7.71
N LEU A 203 -32.17 12.92 -7.12
CA LEU A 203 -30.92 13.51 -6.66
C LEU A 203 -30.09 13.97 -7.86
N GLY A 204 -29.85 15.28 -7.95
CA GLY A 204 -28.85 15.81 -8.87
C GLY A 204 -27.47 15.20 -8.62
N LYS A 205 -26.60 15.22 -9.63
CA LYS A 205 -25.27 14.58 -9.61
C LYS A 205 -24.45 14.85 -8.35
N HIS A 206 -24.47 16.07 -7.81
CA HIS A 206 -23.73 16.44 -6.59
C HIS A 206 -24.30 15.80 -5.31
N LEU A 207 -25.63 15.77 -5.18
CA LEU A 207 -26.29 15.17 -4.01
C LEU A 207 -26.21 13.65 -4.05
N SER A 208 -26.40 13.04 -5.22
CA SER A 208 -26.18 11.60 -5.43
C SER A 208 -24.75 11.21 -5.07
N ARG A 209 -23.74 11.96 -5.54
CA ARG A 209 -22.34 11.75 -5.15
C ARG A 209 -22.13 11.90 -3.64
N THR A 210 -22.79 12.87 -3.01
CA THR A 210 -22.70 13.07 -1.55
C THR A 210 -23.24 11.86 -0.81
N VAL A 211 -24.42 11.38 -1.18
CA VAL A 211 -25.05 10.19 -0.57
C VAL A 211 -24.16 8.97 -0.73
N TYR A 212 -23.70 8.70 -1.95
CA TYR A 212 -22.80 7.59 -2.26
C TYR A 212 -21.52 7.65 -1.43
N THR A 213 -20.82 8.79 -1.50
CA THR A 213 -19.49 8.96 -0.88
C THR A 213 -19.58 8.88 0.65
N ASN A 214 -20.59 9.49 1.26
CA ASN A 214 -20.78 9.44 2.71
C ASN A 214 -21.13 8.03 3.20
N THR A 215 -22.02 7.36 2.46
CA THR A 215 -22.41 5.99 2.76
C THR A 215 -21.23 5.04 2.66
N GLN A 216 -20.45 5.12 1.58
CA GLN A 216 -19.30 4.25 1.37
C GLN A 216 -18.23 4.46 2.45
N ASN A 217 -17.89 5.71 2.78
CA ASN A 217 -16.93 6.01 3.84
C ASN A 217 -17.39 5.49 5.21
N ILE A 218 -18.66 5.66 5.58
CA ILE A 218 -19.22 5.12 6.83
C ILE A 218 -19.20 3.60 6.83
N ALA A 219 -19.60 2.96 5.74
CA ALA A 219 -19.60 1.51 5.63
C ALA A 219 -18.19 0.92 5.85
N VAL A 220 -17.15 1.54 5.27
CA VAL A 220 -15.76 1.11 5.48
C VAL A 220 -15.27 1.37 6.91
N VAL A 221 -15.66 2.49 7.54
CA VAL A 221 -15.33 2.75 8.95
C VAL A 221 -15.99 1.72 9.87
N VAL A 222 -17.26 1.39 9.64
CA VAL A 222 -17.98 0.33 10.38
C VAL A 222 -17.30 -1.02 10.18
N TRP A 223 -16.92 -1.34 8.94
CA TRP A 223 -16.16 -2.55 8.64
C TRP A 223 -14.82 -2.59 9.40
N TRP A 224 -14.09 -1.47 9.45
CA TRP A 224 -12.82 -1.37 10.17
C TRP A 224 -13.01 -1.62 11.67
N ILE A 225 -14.01 -1.00 12.29
CA ILE A 225 -14.35 -1.24 13.70
C ILE A 225 -14.66 -2.72 13.93
N ALA A 226 -15.48 -3.34 13.06
CA ALA A 226 -15.79 -4.77 13.14
C ALA A 226 -14.54 -5.64 13.00
N ALA A 227 -13.61 -5.30 12.10
CA ALA A 227 -12.34 -6.00 11.92
C ALA A 227 -11.43 -5.88 13.16
N LEU A 228 -11.38 -4.71 13.80
CA LEU A 228 -10.65 -4.50 15.05
C LEU A 228 -11.27 -5.29 16.21
N LEU A 229 -12.61 -5.32 16.32
CA LEU A 229 -13.32 -6.12 17.33
C LEU A 229 -13.07 -7.61 17.11
N ALA A 230 -13.12 -8.09 15.86
CA ALA A 230 -12.78 -9.46 15.51
C ALA A 230 -11.31 -9.78 15.88
N ALA A 231 -10.37 -8.87 15.61
CA ALA A 231 -8.97 -9.02 16.01
C ALA A 231 -8.82 -9.08 17.54
N ALA A 232 -9.52 -8.22 18.28
CA ALA A 232 -9.52 -8.22 19.74
C ALA A 232 -10.07 -9.54 20.30
N TRP A 233 -11.18 -10.03 19.75
CA TRP A 233 -11.77 -11.33 20.12
C TRP A 233 -10.82 -12.51 19.81
N GLN A 234 -10.13 -12.48 18.67
CA GLN A 234 -9.11 -13.45 18.29
C GLN A 234 -7.79 -13.28 19.05
N ARG A 235 -7.67 -12.25 19.91
CA ARG A 235 -6.43 -11.84 20.60
C ARG A 235 -5.28 -11.57 19.62
N ASP A 236 -5.60 -11.15 18.41
CA ASP A 236 -4.65 -10.76 17.38
C ASP A 236 -4.19 -9.32 17.58
N LYS A 237 -3.27 -9.15 18.54
CA LYS A 237 -2.66 -7.86 18.84
C LYS A 237 -1.99 -7.20 17.63
N THR A 238 -1.53 -8.01 16.66
CA THR A 238 -0.85 -7.48 15.47
C THR A 238 -1.82 -6.69 14.63
N THR A 239 -2.94 -7.32 14.26
CA THR A 239 -4.00 -6.66 13.48
C THR A 239 -4.62 -5.49 14.21
N LEU A 240 -4.82 -5.60 15.53
CA LEU A 240 -5.34 -4.50 16.33
C LEU A 240 -4.42 -3.28 16.29
N VAL A 241 -3.12 -3.47 16.53
CA VAL A 241 -2.16 -2.36 16.58
C VAL A 241 -1.92 -1.76 15.20
N THR A 242 -1.71 -2.57 14.16
CA THR A 242 -1.49 -2.05 12.80
C THR A 242 -2.73 -1.32 12.28
N GLY A 243 -3.93 -1.88 12.51
CA GLY A 243 -5.19 -1.27 12.12
C GLY A 243 -5.47 0.05 12.85
N LEU A 244 -5.09 0.18 14.13
CA LEU A 244 -5.24 1.43 14.88
C LEU A 244 -4.23 2.50 14.46
N ILE A 245 -2.94 2.15 14.35
CA ILE A 245 -1.88 3.10 13.96
C ILE A 245 -2.18 3.68 12.58
N LEU A 246 -2.50 2.82 11.61
CA LEU A 246 -2.73 3.25 10.23
C LEU A 246 -4.10 3.90 10.07
N GLY A 247 -5.17 3.32 10.61
CA GLY A 247 -6.52 3.90 10.51
C GLY A 247 -6.62 5.26 11.19
N VAL A 248 -6.39 5.33 12.51
CA VAL A 248 -6.53 6.59 13.27
C VAL A 248 -5.45 7.59 12.88
N GLY A 249 -4.20 7.13 12.76
CA GLY A 249 -3.08 8.01 12.43
C GLY A 249 -3.26 8.67 11.07
N PHE A 250 -3.70 7.92 10.06
CA PHE A 250 -3.91 8.48 8.73
C PHE A 250 -5.20 9.29 8.66
N GLY A 251 -6.27 8.94 9.40
CA GLY A 251 -7.44 9.80 9.54
C GLY A 251 -7.08 11.22 9.96
N LEU A 252 -6.25 11.37 10.99
CA LEU A 252 -5.74 12.67 11.43
C LEU A 252 -4.82 13.33 10.39
N GLY A 253 -3.93 12.56 9.79
CA GLY A 253 -3.01 13.04 8.75
C GLY A 253 -3.69 13.51 7.47
N PHE A 254 -4.78 12.85 7.07
CA PHE A 254 -5.57 13.16 5.88
C PHE A 254 -6.31 14.48 6.05
N MET A 255 -6.92 14.68 7.24
CA MET A 255 -7.50 15.95 7.65
C MET A 255 -6.46 17.07 7.69
N GLN A 256 -5.30 16.82 8.29
CA GLN A 256 -4.19 17.78 8.33
C GLN A 256 -3.73 18.16 6.91
N SER A 257 -3.61 17.18 6.02
CA SER A 257 -3.20 17.41 4.63
C SER A 257 -4.20 18.30 3.89
N ALA A 258 -5.49 18.25 4.24
CA ALA A 258 -6.51 19.08 3.60
C ALA A 258 -6.41 20.57 4.00
N LEU A 259 -5.64 20.93 5.03
CA LEU A 259 -5.44 22.33 5.42
C LEU A 259 -4.76 23.16 4.32
N TRP A 260 -4.02 22.54 3.39
CA TRP A 260 -3.44 23.21 2.22
C TRP A 260 -4.50 23.90 1.33
N THR A 261 -5.74 23.43 1.38
CA THR A 261 -6.87 24.01 0.64
C THR A 261 -7.23 25.42 1.13
N LEU A 262 -6.99 25.72 2.40
CA LEU A 262 -7.20 27.05 2.98
C LEU A 262 -6.14 28.03 2.45
N GLY A 263 -4.89 27.57 2.35
CA GLY A 263 -3.80 28.35 1.76
C GLY A 263 -4.01 28.66 0.28
N TYR A 264 -4.59 27.71 -0.47
CA TYR A 264 -4.91 27.89 -1.89
C TYR A 264 -5.87 29.05 -2.16
N ALA A 265 -6.84 29.27 -1.28
CA ALA A 265 -7.73 30.43 -1.39
C ALA A 265 -6.96 31.77 -1.31
N SER A 266 -5.81 31.79 -0.62
CA SER A 266 -4.98 32.98 -0.44
C SER A 266 -3.92 33.16 -1.52
N ALA A 267 -3.38 32.07 -2.08
CA ALA A 267 -2.23 32.11 -3.00
C ALA A 267 -2.30 31.04 -4.11
N PRO A 268 -3.33 31.02 -4.97
CA PRO A 268 -3.56 29.95 -5.96
C PRO A 268 -2.46 29.86 -7.02
N ASN A 269 -1.72 30.95 -7.26
CA ASN A 269 -0.59 30.97 -8.20
C ASN A 269 0.64 30.22 -7.67
N TYR A 270 0.75 30.06 -6.35
CA TYR A 270 1.92 29.45 -5.70
C TYR A 270 1.61 28.08 -5.09
N ILE A 271 0.38 27.89 -4.60
CA ILE A 271 -0.06 26.66 -3.97
C ILE A 271 -0.87 25.87 -4.99
N ASP A 272 -0.49 24.62 -5.21
CA ASP A 272 -1.38 23.62 -5.80
C ASP A 272 -1.86 22.73 -4.64
N TRP A 273 -3.06 23.00 -4.12
CA TRP A 273 -3.51 22.32 -2.90
C TRP A 273 -3.61 20.82 -3.10
N TRP A 274 -4.02 20.36 -4.28
CA TRP A 274 -4.22 18.96 -4.57
C TRP A 274 -2.88 18.23 -4.52
N LYS A 275 -1.86 18.80 -5.16
CA LYS A 275 -0.52 18.22 -5.17
C LYS A 275 0.18 18.31 -3.82
N MET A 276 -0.01 19.40 -3.10
CA MET A 276 0.47 19.54 -1.72
C MET A 276 -0.20 18.54 -0.78
N TRP A 277 -1.49 18.30 -0.97
CA TRP A 277 -2.24 17.28 -0.24
C TRP A 277 -1.71 15.88 -0.54
N GLU A 278 -1.43 15.53 -1.80
CA GLU A 278 -0.87 14.23 -2.17
C GLU A 278 0.50 14.01 -1.51
N LEU A 279 1.40 14.98 -1.63
CA LEU A 279 2.74 14.94 -1.01
C LEU A 279 2.65 14.78 0.52
N ASN A 280 1.80 15.55 1.18
CA ASN A 280 1.69 15.54 2.63
C ASN A 280 1.03 14.26 3.15
N SER A 281 0.00 13.77 2.47
CA SER A 281 -0.69 12.52 2.80
C SER A 281 0.25 11.34 2.62
N GLY A 282 0.99 11.28 1.51
CA GLY A 282 2.02 10.27 1.28
C GLY A 282 3.11 10.30 2.36
N PHE A 283 3.58 11.49 2.76
CA PHE A 283 4.56 11.60 3.84
C PHE A 283 4.02 11.10 5.18
N ASN A 284 2.81 11.52 5.55
CA ASN A 284 2.17 11.13 6.79
C ASN A 284 1.97 9.61 6.87
N LEU A 285 1.44 8.99 5.82
CA LEU A 285 1.23 7.56 5.78
C LEU A 285 2.56 6.78 5.80
N GLY A 286 3.59 7.29 5.11
CA GLY A 286 4.95 6.74 5.17
C GLY A 286 5.53 6.77 6.59
N LEU A 287 5.33 7.85 7.34
CA LEU A 287 5.71 7.94 8.75
C LEU A 287 5.02 6.84 9.57
N LEU A 288 3.71 6.65 9.39
CA LEU A 288 2.95 5.62 10.12
C LEU A 288 3.45 4.21 9.78
N TYR A 289 3.83 3.95 8.53
CA TYR A 289 4.46 2.69 8.15
C TYR A 289 5.82 2.48 8.80
N ALA A 290 6.66 3.51 8.89
CA ALA A 290 7.92 3.42 9.61
C ALA A 290 7.69 3.10 11.11
N VAL A 291 6.74 3.78 11.76
CA VAL A 291 6.37 3.48 13.16
C VAL A 291 5.89 2.04 13.31
N THR A 292 5.02 1.59 12.41
CA THR A 292 4.48 0.22 12.42
C THR A 292 5.58 -0.81 12.17
N PHE A 293 6.56 -0.52 11.31
CA PHE A 293 7.73 -1.37 11.05
C PHE A 293 8.55 -1.58 12.32
N TYR A 294 8.90 -0.51 13.04
CA TYR A 294 9.67 -0.63 14.29
C TYR A 294 8.89 -1.38 15.36
N TRP A 295 7.58 -1.14 15.46
CA TRP A 295 6.73 -1.89 16.37
C TRP A 295 6.75 -3.39 16.04
N ALA A 296 6.63 -3.75 14.76
CA ALA A 296 6.65 -5.13 14.29
C ALA A 296 8.00 -5.82 14.57
N ILE A 297 9.12 -5.17 14.25
CA ILE A 297 10.47 -5.70 14.55
C ILE A 297 10.66 -5.88 16.06
N ARG A 298 10.25 -4.90 16.87
CA ARG A 298 10.32 -5.02 18.34
C ARG A 298 9.52 -6.22 18.87
N ASN A 299 8.40 -6.55 18.23
CA ASN A 299 7.59 -7.70 18.61
C ASN A 299 8.28 -9.04 18.26
N VAL A 300 9.01 -9.08 17.13
CA VAL A 300 9.87 -10.21 16.76
C VAL A 300 11.00 -10.37 17.79
N ASP A 301 11.70 -9.28 18.13
CA ASP A 301 12.77 -9.27 19.14
C ASP A 301 12.30 -9.88 20.48
N LYS A 302 11.10 -9.49 20.94
CA LYS A 302 10.52 -10.01 22.19
C LYS A 302 10.17 -11.50 22.12
N THR A 303 9.66 -11.96 20.99
CA THR A 303 9.20 -13.35 20.83
C THR A 303 10.38 -14.31 20.70
N ASP A 304 11.45 -13.90 20.01
CA ASP A 304 12.64 -14.74 19.84
C ASP A 304 13.36 -15.00 21.17
N GLN A 305 13.51 -13.96 22.01
CA GLN A 305 14.09 -14.09 23.35
C GLN A 305 13.35 -15.12 24.21
N SER A 306 12.02 -15.19 24.09
CA SER A 306 11.23 -16.21 24.80
C SER A 306 11.35 -17.61 24.18
N ASN A 307 11.55 -17.71 22.86
CA ASN A 307 11.58 -19.00 22.15
C ASN A 307 12.94 -19.69 22.20
N LYS A 308 14.06 -18.97 22.33
CA LYS A 308 15.39 -19.57 22.59
C LYS A 308 15.40 -20.45 23.86
N ILE A 309 14.42 -20.28 24.75
CA ILE A 309 14.23 -21.07 25.98
C ILE A 309 13.44 -22.38 25.72
N ILE A 310 12.69 -22.50 24.62
CA ILE A 310 11.71 -23.58 24.38
C ILE A 310 12.02 -24.36 23.07
N ALA A 311 13.23 -24.18 22.51
CA ALA A 311 13.61 -24.74 21.20
C ALA A 311 13.80 -26.26 21.22
N ASP A 312 12.70 -27.04 21.29
CA ASP A 312 12.77 -28.50 21.15
C ASP A 312 11.50 -29.17 20.58
N LYS A 313 10.64 -28.43 19.87
CA LYS A 313 9.53 -29.05 19.13
C LYS A 313 9.44 -28.49 17.72
N THR A 314 10.23 -29.07 16.83
CA THR A 314 10.09 -28.91 15.39
C THR A 314 8.74 -29.51 14.98
N GLU A 315 7.70 -28.69 14.94
CA GLU A 315 6.39 -29.09 14.47
C GLU A 315 6.54 -29.55 13.01
N VAL A 316 6.43 -30.87 12.78
CA VAL A 316 6.52 -31.46 11.44
C VAL A 316 5.41 -30.85 10.59
N ARG A 317 5.79 -29.93 9.70
CA ARG A 317 4.83 -29.22 8.85
C ARG A 317 4.27 -30.22 7.84
N THR A 318 2.97 -30.49 7.93
CA THR A 318 2.34 -31.39 6.98
C THR A 318 2.24 -30.71 5.61
N LYS A 319 2.48 -31.48 4.55
CA LYS A 319 2.34 -31.03 3.15
C LYS A 319 0.97 -30.39 2.88
N TYR A 320 -0.06 -30.89 3.57
CA TYR A 320 -1.43 -30.36 3.51
C TYR A 320 -1.53 -28.88 3.94
N LEU A 321 -0.88 -28.51 5.05
CA LEU A 321 -0.93 -27.14 5.55
C LEU A 321 -0.26 -26.15 4.57
N GLU A 322 0.83 -26.53 3.93
CA GLU A 322 1.48 -25.69 2.90
C GLU A 322 0.61 -25.50 1.66
N TRP A 323 -0.07 -26.56 1.22
CA TRP A 323 -0.98 -26.50 0.08
C TRP A 323 -2.14 -25.55 0.36
N ARG A 324 -2.75 -25.68 1.55
CA ARG A 324 -3.81 -24.78 2.00
C ARG A 324 -3.34 -23.33 2.06
N ASP A 325 -2.18 -23.06 2.69
CA ASP A 325 -1.63 -21.71 2.79
C ASP A 325 -1.33 -21.13 1.40
N THR A 326 -0.85 -21.95 0.47
CA THR A 326 -0.58 -21.54 -0.91
C THR A 326 -1.85 -21.23 -1.68
N LEU A 327 -2.87 -22.07 -1.59
CA LEU A 327 -4.19 -21.84 -2.20
C LEU A 327 -4.83 -20.57 -1.67
N PHE A 328 -4.79 -20.35 -0.35
CA PHE A 328 -5.30 -19.12 0.26
C PHE A 328 -4.58 -17.89 -0.29
N LEU A 329 -3.25 -17.90 -0.34
CA LEU A 329 -2.46 -16.79 -0.86
C LEU A 329 -2.68 -16.56 -2.35
N ALA A 330 -2.82 -17.64 -3.14
CA ALA A 330 -3.09 -17.58 -4.57
C ALA A 330 -4.47 -16.97 -4.85
N PHE A 331 -5.51 -17.48 -4.19
CA PHE A 331 -6.89 -17.02 -4.39
C PHE A 331 -7.12 -15.63 -3.79
N GLY A 332 -6.61 -15.36 -2.59
CA GLY A 332 -6.70 -14.04 -1.96
C GLY A 332 -5.99 -12.97 -2.78
N GLY A 333 -4.78 -13.26 -3.27
CA GLY A 333 -4.08 -12.34 -4.17
C GLY A 333 -4.75 -12.18 -5.53
N PHE A 334 -5.30 -13.27 -6.11
CA PHE A 334 -6.10 -13.20 -7.34
C PHE A 334 -7.29 -12.25 -7.17
N LEU A 335 -8.09 -12.43 -6.13
CA LEU A 335 -9.28 -11.60 -5.88
C LEU A 335 -8.88 -10.14 -5.71
N LEU A 336 -7.90 -9.86 -4.85
CA LEU A 336 -7.45 -8.50 -4.60
C LEU A 336 -6.91 -7.83 -5.86
N LEU A 337 -6.05 -8.50 -6.63
CA LEU A 337 -5.54 -7.98 -7.91
C LEU A 337 -6.66 -7.75 -8.92
N PHE A 338 -7.66 -8.64 -8.96
CA PHE A 338 -8.77 -8.53 -9.88
C PHE A 338 -9.62 -7.30 -9.55
N PHE A 339 -10.01 -7.13 -8.29
CA PHE A 339 -10.78 -5.97 -7.85
C PHE A 339 -9.99 -4.66 -8.01
N VAL A 340 -8.68 -4.68 -7.79
CA VAL A 340 -7.82 -3.52 -8.05
C VAL A 340 -7.83 -3.08 -9.52
N GLY A 341 -7.91 -4.04 -10.46
CA GLY A 341 -7.98 -3.74 -11.89
C GLY A 341 -9.38 -3.73 -12.50
N PHE A 342 -10.43 -4.04 -11.72
CA PHE A 342 -11.76 -4.35 -12.22
C PHE A 342 -12.41 -3.15 -12.91
N GLU A 343 -12.35 -1.98 -12.29
CA GLU A 343 -13.00 -0.78 -12.79
C GLU A 343 -12.26 -0.17 -13.99
N TYR A 344 -10.92 -0.08 -13.92
CA TYR A 344 -10.14 0.76 -14.84
C TYR A 344 -9.48 0.01 -16.00
N PHE A 345 -9.19 -1.28 -15.85
CA PHE A 345 -8.55 -2.07 -16.91
C PHE A 345 -8.88 -3.56 -16.78
N PHE A 346 -10.18 -3.87 -16.76
CA PHE A 346 -10.74 -5.20 -16.52
C PHE A 346 -9.92 -6.36 -17.09
N TRP A 347 -9.63 -6.36 -18.40
CA TRP A 347 -8.90 -7.45 -19.06
C TRP A 347 -7.45 -7.56 -18.60
N THR A 348 -6.75 -6.44 -18.47
CA THR A 348 -5.38 -6.40 -17.95
C THR A 348 -5.37 -6.85 -16.48
N GLY A 349 -6.32 -6.39 -15.68
CA GLY A 349 -6.48 -6.79 -14.27
C GLY A 349 -6.70 -8.29 -14.15
N LEU A 350 -7.63 -8.84 -14.92
CA LEU A 350 -7.90 -10.29 -14.98
C LEU A 350 -6.66 -11.08 -15.39
N ALA A 351 -5.94 -10.65 -16.44
CA ALA A 351 -4.74 -11.32 -16.92
C ALA A 351 -3.63 -11.32 -15.85
N LEU A 352 -3.41 -10.18 -15.18
CA LEU A 352 -2.45 -10.05 -14.10
C LEU A 352 -2.82 -10.95 -12.90
N SER A 353 -4.11 -11.03 -12.54
CA SER A 353 -4.61 -11.89 -11.48
C SER A 353 -4.42 -13.37 -11.80
N VAL A 354 -4.77 -13.80 -13.01
CA VAL A 354 -4.56 -15.17 -13.48
C VAL A 354 -3.07 -15.51 -13.48
N PHE A 355 -2.21 -14.58 -13.93
CA PHE A 355 -0.77 -14.77 -13.91
C PHE A 355 -0.25 -14.99 -12.48
N TYR A 356 -0.67 -14.17 -11.52
CA TYR A 356 -0.30 -14.36 -10.11
C TYR A 356 -0.77 -15.72 -9.58
N PHE A 357 -2.04 -16.07 -9.82
CA PHE A 357 -2.62 -17.32 -9.36
C PHE A 357 -1.83 -18.52 -9.90
N ALA A 358 -1.60 -18.56 -11.22
CA ALA A 358 -0.84 -19.62 -11.87
C ALA A 358 0.59 -19.73 -11.30
N ALA A 359 1.31 -18.61 -11.17
CA ALA A 359 2.66 -18.58 -10.62
C ALA A 359 2.72 -19.14 -9.19
N MET A 360 1.70 -18.84 -8.37
CA MET A 360 1.60 -19.34 -7.00
C MET A 360 1.28 -20.84 -6.95
N ILE A 361 0.34 -21.33 -7.77
CA ILE A 361 0.01 -22.77 -7.83
C ILE A 361 1.20 -23.59 -8.32
N LEU A 362 1.98 -23.08 -9.28
CA LEU A 362 3.16 -23.79 -9.78
C LEU A 362 4.23 -24.03 -8.70
N THR A 363 4.24 -23.29 -7.59
CA THR A 363 5.18 -23.52 -6.49
C THR A 363 4.97 -24.86 -5.77
N THR A 364 3.76 -25.44 -5.85
CA THR A 364 3.44 -26.72 -5.21
C THR A 364 3.68 -27.92 -6.11
N VAL A 365 3.83 -27.71 -7.42
CA VAL A 365 4.02 -28.78 -8.40
C VAL A 365 5.44 -29.35 -8.30
N GLY A 366 5.55 -30.68 -8.15
CA GLY A 366 6.83 -31.40 -8.18
C GLY A 366 7.73 -31.26 -6.93
N ASN A 367 7.30 -30.55 -5.89
CA ASN A 367 8.07 -30.41 -4.65
C ASN A 367 7.50 -31.32 -3.55
N SER A 368 8.34 -32.20 -3.00
CA SER A 368 8.01 -33.03 -1.84
C SER A 368 8.29 -32.32 -0.50
N ASP A 369 9.28 -31.42 -0.47
CA ASP A 369 9.67 -30.69 0.73
C ASP A 369 8.81 -29.44 0.98
N SER A 370 8.16 -29.41 2.15
CA SER A 370 7.33 -28.30 2.63
C SER A 370 8.11 -26.98 2.76
N ASN A 371 9.36 -27.01 3.24
CA ASN A 371 10.16 -25.81 3.45
C ASN A 371 10.48 -25.13 2.11
N SER A 372 10.86 -25.92 1.10
CA SER A 372 11.06 -25.47 -0.27
C SER A 372 9.83 -24.78 -0.85
N ILE A 373 8.61 -25.31 -0.64
CA ILE A 373 7.36 -24.69 -1.13
C ILE A 373 7.17 -23.30 -0.52
N SER A 374 7.29 -23.17 0.80
CA SER A 374 7.10 -21.88 1.48
C SER A 374 8.11 -20.83 1.00
N GLU A 375 9.35 -21.24 0.77
CA GLU A 375 10.41 -20.36 0.29
C GLU A 375 10.17 -19.90 -1.15
N LYS A 376 9.86 -20.84 -2.06
CA LYS A 376 9.49 -20.53 -3.45
C LYS A 376 8.33 -19.55 -3.51
N ARG A 377 7.26 -19.81 -2.74
CA ARG A 377 6.07 -18.94 -2.64
C ARG A 377 6.41 -17.50 -2.25
N ARG A 378 7.25 -17.30 -1.23
CA ARG A 378 7.66 -15.96 -0.79
C ARG A 378 8.47 -15.23 -1.87
N ASN A 379 9.35 -15.94 -2.56
CA ASN A 379 10.11 -15.37 -3.68
C ASN A 379 9.23 -15.00 -4.87
N ILE A 380 8.31 -15.88 -5.27
CA ILE A 380 7.35 -15.60 -6.34
C ILE A 380 6.51 -14.38 -6.01
N SER A 381 5.99 -14.28 -4.78
CA SER A 381 5.22 -13.12 -4.32
C SER A 381 6.04 -11.82 -4.37
N LEU A 382 7.31 -11.83 -3.92
CA LEU A 382 8.18 -10.67 -4.02
C LEU A 382 8.46 -10.27 -5.48
N ILE A 383 8.84 -11.24 -6.33
CA ILE A 383 9.11 -10.98 -7.75
C ILE A 383 7.88 -10.41 -8.43
N TYR A 384 6.70 -10.99 -8.19
CA TYR A 384 5.44 -10.51 -8.72
C TYR A 384 5.14 -9.09 -8.25
N SER A 385 5.38 -8.78 -6.97
CA SER A 385 5.14 -7.43 -6.42
C SER A 385 6.01 -6.38 -7.10
N ILE A 386 7.29 -6.67 -7.31
CA ILE A 386 8.22 -5.75 -8.02
C ILE A 386 7.81 -5.63 -9.49
N PHE A 387 7.48 -6.75 -10.14
CA PHE A 387 6.93 -6.77 -11.50
C PHE A 387 5.70 -5.86 -11.61
N PHE A 388 4.73 -6.01 -10.70
CA PHE A 388 3.48 -5.28 -10.73
C PHE A 388 3.68 -3.78 -10.48
N LEU A 389 4.55 -3.42 -9.54
CA LEU A 389 4.95 -2.03 -9.30
C LEU A 389 5.54 -1.38 -10.56
N VAL A 390 6.54 -2.01 -11.17
CA VAL A 390 7.19 -1.47 -12.37
C VAL A 390 6.23 -1.45 -13.55
N PHE A 391 5.38 -2.46 -13.70
CA PHE A 391 4.34 -2.51 -14.72
C PHE A 391 3.39 -1.31 -14.62
N LEU A 392 2.81 -1.06 -13.43
CA LEU A 392 1.89 0.06 -13.21
C LEU A 392 2.54 1.43 -13.37
N LEU A 393 3.80 1.55 -12.96
CA LEU A 393 4.61 2.76 -13.15
C LEU A 393 4.76 3.09 -14.65
N PHE A 394 5.14 2.13 -15.49
CA PHE A 394 5.25 2.38 -16.93
C PHE A 394 3.89 2.47 -17.64
N PHE A 395 2.87 1.78 -17.13
CA PHE A 395 1.51 1.84 -17.65
C PHE A 395 0.94 3.26 -17.55
N GLY A 396 1.02 3.90 -16.38
CA GLY A 396 0.56 5.27 -16.24
C GLY A 396 1.50 6.28 -16.92
N ALA A 397 2.82 6.10 -16.81
CA ALA A 397 3.79 6.99 -17.45
C ALA A 397 3.66 7.05 -18.98
N SER A 398 3.15 5.98 -19.61
CA SER A 398 2.91 5.94 -21.06
C SER A 398 1.92 7.00 -21.56
N GLU A 399 1.00 7.46 -20.71
CA GLU A 399 0.06 8.54 -21.03
C GLU A 399 0.81 9.87 -21.17
N ARG A 400 1.53 10.28 -20.13
CA ARG A 400 2.35 11.51 -20.17
C ARG A 400 3.46 11.47 -21.20
N LEU A 401 4.08 10.31 -21.41
CA LEU A 401 5.12 10.15 -22.42
C LEU A 401 4.59 10.42 -23.83
N GLY A 402 3.37 10.00 -24.15
CA GLY A 402 2.76 10.27 -25.46
C GLY A 402 2.52 11.77 -25.70
N ILE A 403 2.12 12.50 -24.66
CA ILE A 403 1.96 13.96 -24.71
C ILE A 403 3.32 14.65 -24.91
N VAL A 404 4.34 14.23 -24.15
CA VAL A 404 5.70 14.80 -24.26
C VAL A 404 6.31 14.55 -25.64
N LEU A 405 5.99 13.42 -26.27
CA LEU A 405 6.45 13.06 -27.61
C LEU A 405 5.53 13.61 -28.72
N ASP A 406 4.55 14.45 -28.40
CA ASP A 406 3.60 15.06 -29.34
C ASP A 406 2.85 14.02 -30.20
N LEU A 407 2.55 12.85 -29.61
CA LEU A 407 1.80 11.78 -30.28
C LEU A 407 0.28 11.98 -30.22
N TYR A 408 -0.16 12.83 -29.29
CA TYR A 408 -1.55 13.27 -29.07
C TYR A 408 -1.56 14.47 -28.12
N SER A 409 -2.61 15.29 -28.21
CA SER A 409 -2.78 16.44 -27.31
C SER A 409 -3.32 16.02 -25.93
N LEU A 410 -3.17 16.91 -24.94
CA LEU A 410 -3.62 16.68 -23.55
C LEU A 410 -5.13 16.39 -23.45
N ASP A 411 -5.92 16.97 -24.35
CA ASP A 411 -7.39 16.87 -24.33
C ASP A 411 -7.92 15.68 -25.14
N GLU A 412 -7.08 15.06 -25.98
CA GLU A 412 -7.46 13.93 -26.85
C GLU A 412 -7.53 12.60 -26.10
N VAL A 413 -6.78 12.46 -25.01
CA VAL A 413 -6.58 11.18 -24.34
C VAL A 413 -6.99 11.32 -22.88
N SER A 414 -8.15 10.75 -22.56
CA SER A 414 -8.51 10.54 -21.16
C SER A 414 -7.49 9.61 -20.50
N GLN A 415 -7.32 9.75 -19.19
CA GLN A 415 -6.39 8.97 -18.38
C GLN A 415 -6.43 7.44 -18.63
N TYR A 416 -7.61 6.89 -18.93
CA TYR A 416 -7.81 5.46 -19.20
C TYR A 416 -8.02 5.13 -20.67
N SER A 417 -7.89 6.10 -21.57
CA SER A 417 -7.90 5.88 -23.01
C SER A 417 -6.61 5.18 -23.46
N TRP A 418 -6.77 4.24 -24.40
CA TRP A 418 -5.67 3.46 -25.00
C TRP A 418 -5.58 3.72 -26.51
N PRO A 419 -5.21 4.95 -26.94
CA PRO A 419 -4.95 5.19 -28.35
C PRO A 419 -3.78 4.32 -28.82
N ILE A 420 -3.76 4.02 -30.12
CA ILE A 420 -2.72 3.16 -30.73
C ILE A 420 -1.31 3.64 -30.37
N ASN A 421 -1.08 4.96 -30.37
CA ASN A 421 0.21 5.55 -30.02
C ASN A 421 0.65 5.21 -28.58
N ARG A 422 -0.27 5.26 -27.60
CA ARG A 422 0.02 4.86 -26.20
C ARG A 422 0.29 3.36 -26.11
N ILE A 423 -0.46 2.54 -26.83
CA ILE A 423 -0.25 1.09 -26.91
C ILE A 423 1.16 0.79 -27.45
N LEU A 424 1.57 1.46 -28.54
CA LEU A 424 2.88 1.28 -29.16
C LEU A 424 4.04 1.72 -28.25
N LEU A 425 3.84 2.76 -27.42
CA LEU A 425 4.81 3.16 -26.40
C LEU A 425 4.93 2.12 -25.27
N PHE A 426 3.82 1.57 -24.80
CA PHE A 426 3.81 0.70 -23.63
C PHE A 426 4.20 -0.74 -23.91
N ILE A 427 3.75 -1.33 -25.03
CA ILE A 427 3.95 -2.77 -25.33
C ILE A 427 5.42 -3.22 -25.24
N PRO A 428 6.41 -2.52 -25.85
CA PRO A 428 7.80 -2.96 -25.79
C PRO A 428 8.31 -3.06 -24.35
N ILE A 429 7.96 -2.08 -23.52
CA ILE A 429 8.34 -2.02 -22.10
C ILE A 429 7.64 -3.15 -21.33
N ALA A 430 6.35 -3.36 -21.57
CA ALA A 430 5.57 -4.43 -20.95
C ALA A 430 6.13 -5.82 -21.27
N ILE A 431 6.53 -6.08 -22.53
CA ILE A 431 7.17 -7.34 -22.96
C ILE A 431 8.44 -7.57 -22.16
N VAL A 432 9.33 -6.59 -22.07
CA VAL A 432 10.59 -6.71 -21.31
C VAL A 432 10.31 -7.03 -19.84
N ILE A 433 9.41 -6.27 -19.20
CA ILE A 433 9.05 -6.47 -17.79
C ILE A 433 8.46 -7.87 -17.55
N ILE A 434 7.52 -8.31 -18.39
CA ILE A 434 6.87 -9.62 -18.31
C ILE A 434 7.88 -10.74 -18.53
N SER A 435 8.74 -10.64 -19.55
CA SER A 435 9.76 -11.64 -19.85
C SER A 435 10.75 -11.79 -18.71
N VAL A 436 11.22 -10.69 -18.12
CA VAL A 436 12.13 -10.73 -16.96
C VAL A 436 11.43 -11.37 -15.76
N ALA A 437 10.18 -11.02 -15.48
CA ALA A 437 9.41 -11.58 -14.37
C ALA A 437 9.22 -13.10 -14.54
N ILE A 438 8.76 -13.55 -15.71
CA ILE A 438 8.59 -14.98 -16.03
C ILE A 438 9.92 -15.72 -15.90
N PHE A 439 10.99 -15.18 -16.47
CA PHE A 439 12.32 -15.79 -16.39
C PHE A 439 12.78 -15.96 -14.95
N LYS A 440 12.65 -14.93 -14.11
CA LYS A 440 13.03 -14.99 -12.69
C LYS A 440 12.15 -15.98 -11.91
N MET A 441 10.84 -15.95 -12.11
CA MET A 441 9.93 -16.91 -11.47
C MET A 441 10.25 -18.35 -11.88
N TRP A 442 10.50 -18.59 -13.16
CA TRP A 442 10.85 -19.89 -13.68
C TRP A 442 12.18 -20.43 -13.12
N GLN A 443 13.19 -19.56 -12.96
CA GLN A 443 14.44 -19.92 -12.27
C GLN A 443 14.18 -20.41 -10.84
N ILE A 444 13.32 -19.72 -10.09
CA ILE A 444 12.93 -20.12 -8.72
C ILE A 444 12.17 -21.45 -8.70
N LEU A 445 11.26 -21.65 -9.66
CA LEU A 445 10.49 -22.89 -9.75
C LEU A 445 11.39 -24.09 -10.04
N ARG A 446 12.37 -23.94 -10.94
CA ARG A 446 13.30 -25.01 -11.36
C ARG A 446 14.47 -25.27 -10.41
N SER A 447 14.86 -24.32 -9.55
CA SER A 447 15.99 -24.53 -8.64
C SER A 447 15.69 -25.66 -7.66
N LYS A 448 16.50 -26.74 -7.72
CA LYS A 448 16.50 -27.83 -6.74
C LYS A 448 17.21 -27.43 -5.44
N ASP A 449 18.23 -26.57 -5.56
CA ASP A 449 19.13 -26.24 -4.47
C ASP A 449 19.17 -24.73 -4.20
N TYR A 450 18.13 -24.25 -3.51
CA TYR A 450 17.92 -22.81 -3.29
C TYR A 450 18.96 -22.21 -2.34
N GLN A 451 19.54 -23.00 -1.43
CA GLN A 451 20.56 -22.54 -0.47
C GLN A 451 21.80 -21.98 -1.18
N SER A 452 22.24 -22.60 -2.27
CA SER A 452 23.39 -22.14 -3.06
C SER A 452 23.17 -20.76 -3.71
N TYR A 453 21.93 -20.41 -4.04
CA TYR A 453 21.59 -19.09 -4.59
C TYR A 453 21.67 -17.95 -3.55
N LYS A 454 21.54 -18.27 -2.26
CA LYS A 454 21.44 -17.29 -1.18
C LYS A 454 22.76 -16.56 -0.93
N ASN A 455 23.90 -17.25 -1.03
CA ASN A 455 25.19 -16.72 -0.56
C ASN A 455 25.83 -15.66 -1.48
N ASN A 456 25.53 -15.63 -2.78
CA ASN A 456 26.21 -14.76 -3.75
C ASN A 456 25.52 -13.41 -4.04
N LYS A 457 24.39 -13.10 -3.40
CA LYS A 457 23.54 -11.94 -3.78
C LYS A 457 23.44 -10.80 -2.78
N HIS A 458 24.12 -10.90 -1.64
CA HIS A 458 23.99 -9.91 -0.57
C HIS A 458 24.42 -8.49 -0.96
N SER A 459 25.41 -8.32 -1.82
CA SER A 459 25.96 -7.00 -2.17
C SER A 459 25.14 -6.18 -3.18
N LYS A 460 24.18 -6.80 -3.89
CA LYS A 460 23.47 -6.12 -4.99
C LYS A 460 22.10 -5.58 -4.63
N GLN A 461 21.52 -5.96 -3.48
CA GLN A 461 20.15 -5.57 -3.17
C GLN A 461 19.97 -4.07 -2.91
N ALA A 462 20.95 -3.43 -2.27
CA ALA A 462 20.90 -1.98 -2.03
C ALA A 462 20.90 -1.20 -3.35
N LEU A 463 21.76 -1.59 -4.28
CA LEU A 463 21.82 -1.01 -5.63
C LEU A 463 20.47 -1.16 -6.35
N LEU A 464 19.85 -2.34 -6.31
CA LEU A 464 18.54 -2.56 -6.95
C LEU A 464 17.43 -1.69 -6.35
N VAL A 465 17.46 -1.40 -5.04
CA VAL A 465 16.50 -0.49 -4.41
C VAL A 465 16.77 0.97 -4.84
N ILE A 466 18.04 1.38 -4.94
CA ILE A 466 18.42 2.69 -5.47
C ILE A 466 18.00 2.84 -6.93
N ASP A 467 18.20 1.82 -7.75
CA ASP A 467 17.78 1.80 -9.16
C ASP A 467 16.26 1.97 -9.25
N LEU A 468 15.50 1.25 -8.42
CA LEU A 468 14.04 1.38 -8.36
C LEU A 468 13.60 2.79 -7.92
N MET A 469 14.24 3.37 -6.89
CA MET A 469 13.98 4.75 -6.45
C MET A 469 14.30 5.75 -7.56
N THR A 470 15.36 5.50 -8.34
CA THR A 470 15.76 6.34 -9.48
C THR A 470 14.73 6.26 -10.60
N VAL A 471 14.24 5.06 -10.93
CA VAL A 471 13.15 4.88 -11.91
C VAL A 471 11.88 5.60 -11.47
N ILE A 472 11.49 5.49 -10.19
CA ILE A 472 10.34 6.22 -9.63
C ILE A 472 10.58 7.73 -9.71
N GLY A 473 11.78 8.19 -9.38
CA GLY A 473 12.20 9.59 -9.49
C GLY A 473 12.08 10.14 -10.91
N PHE A 474 12.52 9.35 -11.90
CA PHE A 474 12.41 9.69 -13.32
C PHE A 474 10.94 9.74 -13.77
N ILE A 475 10.13 8.75 -13.39
CA ILE A 475 8.71 8.70 -13.75
C ILE A 475 7.96 9.88 -13.15
N GLY A 476 8.18 10.20 -11.88
CA GLY A 476 7.53 11.38 -11.31
C GLY A 476 8.05 12.69 -11.90
N ALA A 477 9.32 12.80 -12.28
CA ALA A 477 9.80 13.95 -13.04
C ALA A 477 9.07 14.08 -14.39
N LEU A 478 8.84 12.97 -15.10
CA LEU A 478 8.11 12.95 -16.36
C LEU A 478 6.63 13.34 -16.19
N THR A 479 5.98 12.93 -15.08
CA THR A 479 4.53 13.07 -14.94
C THR A 479 4.06 14.25 -14.10
N ILE A 480 4.93 14.79 -13.24
CA ILE A 480 4.65 15.96 -12.41
C ILE A 480 5.11 17.24 -13.11
N TRP A 481 6.07 17.21 -14.03
CA TRP A 481 6.53 18.42 -14.72
C TRP A 481 5.50 18.94 -15.75
N PRO A 482 5.26 20.26 -15.86
CA PRO A 482 5.89 21.41 -15.18
C PRO A 482 5.12 21.93 -13.95
N GLU A 483 4.48 21.08 -13.16
CA GLU A 483 3.65 21.52 -12.01
C GLU A 483 4.45 22.30 -10.96
N LYS A 484 3.74 23.17 -10.23
CA LYS A 484 4.26 24.09 -9.19
C LYS A 484 5.04 23.41 -8.05
N ILE A 485 4.97 22.08 -7.96
CA ILE A 485 5.56 21.27 -6.89
C ILE A 485 6.90 20.59 -7.27
N GLY A 486 7.45 20.83 -8.47
CA GLY A 486 8.67 20.15 -8.93
C GLY A 486 9.87 20.27 -7.97
N ILE A 487 10.06 21.42 -7.32
CA ILE A 487 11.13 21.62 -6.33
C ILE A 487 10.92 20.75 -5.09
N LEU A 488 9.68 20.69 -4.57
CA LEU A 488 9.36 19.85 -3.41
C LEU A 488 9.53 18.37 -3.74
N TYR A 489 9.12 17.96 -4.94
CA TYR A 489 9.34 16.60 -5.43
C TYR A 489 10.83 16.23 -5.45
N ALA A 490 11.68 17.08 -6.04
CA ALA A 490 13.13 16.86 -6.07
C ALA A 490 13.73 16.82 -4.65
N LEU A 491 13.26 17.69 -3.75
CA LEU A 491 13.69 17.72 -2.35
C LEU A 491 13.37 16.39 -1.62
N PHE A 492 12.16 15.86 -1.79
CA PHE A 492 11.80 14.55 -1.21
C PHE A 492 12.63 13.43 -1.82
N LEU A 493 12.94 13.45 -3.12
CA LEU A 493 13.82 12.45 -3.72
C LEU A 493 15.22 12.49 -3.10
N VAL A 494 15.78 13.69 -2.89
CA VAL A 494 17.07 13.89 -2.20
C VAL A 494 17.00 13.35 -0.77
N PHE A 495 15.96 13.65 -0.01
CA PHE A 495 15.78 13.14 1.35
C PHE A 495 15.63 11.62 1.40
N ALA A 496 14.92 11.02 0.45
CA ALA A 496 14.78 9.58 0.34
C ALA A 496 16.14 8.90 0.11
N ILE A 497 16.91 9.37 -0.88
CA ILE A 497 18.24 8.84 -1.21
C ILE A 497 19.21 9.05 -0.04
N TYR A 498 19.19 10.23 0.59
CA TYR A 498 20.00 10.54 1.77
C TYR A 498 19.70 9.57 2.91
N ALA A 499 18.42 9.39 3.26
CA ALA A 499 18.01 8.51 4.35
C ALA A 499 18.38 7.05 4.06
N PHE A 500 18.17 6.58 2.83
CA PHE A 500 18.54 5.24 2.39
C PHE A 500 20.05 4.99 2.54
N ASN A 501 20.89 5.88 2.00
CA ASN A 501 22.34 5.75 2.07
C ASN A 501 22.85 5.75 3.53
N ARG A 502 22.27 6.58 4.40
CA ARG A 502 22.63 6.62 5.83
C ARG A 502 22.22 5.35 6.57
N LEU A 503 21.06 4.77 6.25
CA LEU A 503 20.65 3.48 6.79
C LEU A 503 21.58 2.37 6.30
N GLU A 504 21.93 2.35 5.02
CA GLU A 504 22.74 1.28 4.47
C GLU A 504 24.18 1.28 5.01
N HIS A 505 24.82 2.44 5.05
CA HIS A 505 26.15 2.59 5.65
C HIS A 505 26.19 2.07 7.10
N ARG A 506 25.12 2.27 7.87
CA ARG A 506 25.01 1.76 9.24
C ARG A 506 24.86 0.25 9.32
N PHE A 507 24.20 -0.36 8.34
CA PHE A 507 24.15 -1.81 8.26
C PHE A 507 25.53 -2.39 7.88
N ASP A 508 26.27 -1.75 6.97
CA ASP A 508 27.58 -2.24 6.49
C ASP A 508 28.73 -2.10 7.48
N MET A 509 28.85 -0.96 8.19
CA MET A 509 29.90 -0.77 9.21
C MET A 509 29.95 -1.91 10.24
N VAL A 510 28.82 -2.58 10.44
CA VAL A 510 28.70 -3.65 11.41
C VAL A 510 29.24 -4.96 10.86
N PHE A 511 28.97 -5.28 9.60
CA PHE A 511 29.52 -6.47 8.99
C PHE A 511 31.04 -6.41 8.96
N GLN A 512 31.59 -5.22 8.66
CA GLN A 512 33.03 -5.02 8.67
C GLN A 512 33.62 -5.26 10.07
N LYS A 513 33.11 -4.62 11.13
CA LYS A 513 33.73 -4.74 12.47
C LYS A 513 33.89 -6.19 12.98
N ASN A 514 32.96 -7.08 12.66
CA ASN A 514 33.05 -8.48 13.11
C ASN A 514 34.05 -9.33 12.32
N ASN A 515 34.29 -8.99 11.05
CA ASN A 515 35.27 -9.68 10.22
C ASN A 515 36.71 -9.32 10.58
N TRP A 516 36.95 -8.19 11.27
CA TRP A 516 38.28 -7.81 11.75
C TRP A 516 38.60 -8.40 13.12
N SER A 517 37.59 -8.86 13.86
CA SER A 517 37.76 -9.52 15.16
C SER A 517 37.84 -11.06 15.09
N ARG A 518 37.59 -11.63 13.92
CA ARG A 518 37.84 -13.03 13.59
C ARG A 518 39.15 -13.11 12.83
#